data_AF-A0A9P1IW42-F1
#
_entry.id   AF-A0A9P1IW42-F1
#
_cell.length_a   1.000
_cell.length_b   1.000
_cell.length_c   1.000
_cell.angle_alpha   90.00
_cell.angle_beta   90.00
_cell.angle_gamma   90.00
#
_symmetry.space_group_name_H-M   'P 1'
#
loop_
_entity.id
_entity.type
_entity.pdbx_description
1 polymer ?
#
loop_
_entity_poly.entity_id
_entity_poly.type
_entity_poly.pdbx_seq_one_letter_code
_entity_poly.pdbx_strand_id
1 'polypeptide(L)'
;MIFSLFLVFILFQTISCYQIILIYGTLNVSDVLSTTNSDSYESCSNVCLSNINCVSLFYIPSSQSCSIYSIYQVNSYNKNDSLQTIVGIKTNSTSSTCPSSFSDIDLSGDVNGIAYQFSSSNSSFSYQTCPDGYKQFTRTRGIWCMKLYDFQTAPINFDSTFCSQYSALPTGFDNSDEVSYITSEMVTNSMFQMDVGVDGLRSSSCYNSTDIWCDDFEWTNNYTSYPMFINWSPNNPSRWISGLQKNQLLLN
;
A
#
# COMPACT_ATOMS: atom_id res chain seq x y z
N MET A 1 -9.99 -24.24 -53.09
CA MET A 1 -10.72 -23.67 -51.93
C MET A 1 -9.86 -23.87 -50.69
N ILE A 2 -9.17 -22.83 -50.24
CA ILE A 2 -8.36 -22.86 -49.01
C ILE A 2 -9.24 -22.29 -47.91
N PHE A 3 -9.66 -23.14 -46.97
CA PHE A 3 -10.36 -22.71 -45.76
C PHE A 3 -9.33 -22.08 -44.83
N SER A 4 -9.33 -20.75 -44.77
CA SER A 4 -8.53 -20.00 -43.80
C SER A 4 -9.19 -20.11 -42.43
N LEU A 5 -8.60 -20.90 -41.54
CA LEU A 5 -9.01 -21.07 -40.15
C LEU A 5 -8.63 -19.78 -39.39
N PHE A 6 -9.58 -18.85 -39.23
CA PHE A 6 -9.39 -17.67 -38.37
C PHE A 6 -9.39 -18.13 -36.91
N LEU A 7 -8.20 -18.19 -36.31
CA LEU A 7 -8.01 -18.45 -34.90
C LEU A 7 -8.36 -17.17 -34.13
N VAL A 8 -9.60 -17.08 -33.65
CA VAL A 8 -10.06 -15.98 -32.79
C VAL A 8 -9.50 -16.22 -31.39
N PHE A 9 -8.39 -15.55 -31.06
CA PHE A 9 -7.97 -15.40 -29.67
C PHE A 9 -8.96 -14.45 -28.99
N ILE A 10 -9.98 -15.02 -28.33
CA ILE A 10 -10.75 -14.27 -27.33
C ILE A 10 -9.82 -14.10 -26.13
N LEU A 11 -9.12 -12.98 -26.08
CA LEU A 11 -8.43 -12.52 -24.89
C LEU A 11 -9.50 -12.25 -23.84
N PHE A 12 -9.72 -13.19 -22.94
CA PHE A 12 -10.43 -12.93 -21.69
C PHE A 12 -9.56 -11.97 -20.88
N GLN A 13 -9.74 -10.67 -21.10
CA GLN A 13 -9.33 -9.68 -20.11
C GLN A 13 -10.09 -10.02 -18.83
N THR A 14 -9.38 -10.23 -17.74
CA THR A 14 -9.95 -10.35 -16.41
C THR A 14 -10.65 -9.04 -16.09
N ILE A 15 -11.95 -8.94 -16.42
CA ILE A 15 -12.77 -7.80 -16.00
C ILE A 15 -12.89 -7.93 -14.49
N SER A 16 -12.18 -7.07 -13.76
CA SER A 16 -12.38 -6.92 -12.32
C SER A 16 -13.86 -6.60 -12.09
N CYS A 17 -14.60 -7.54 -11.49
CA CYS A 17 -15.99 -7.32 -11.12
C CYS A 17 -16.05 -6.45 -9.88
N TYR A 18 -16.14 -5.14 -10.07
CA TYR A 18 -16.37 -4.20 -8.98
C TYR A 18 -17.82 -4.25 -8.52
N GLN A 19 -18.03 -4.22 -7.21
CA GLN A 19 -19.33 -3.97 -6.60
C GLN A 19 -19.26 -2.75 -5.67
N ILE A 20 -20.42 -2.14 -5.38
CA ILE A 20 -20.52 -1.08 -4.38
C ILE A 20 -21.29 -1.64 -3.18
N ILE A 21 -20.68 -1.58 -2.01
CA ILE A 21 -21.33 -1.93 -0.75
C ILE A 21 -21.87 -0.65 -0.13
N LEU A 22 -23.19 -0.62 0.09
CA LEU A 22 -23.91 0.54 0.60
C LEU A 22 -24.17 0.41 2.10
N ILE A 23 -23.87 1.47 2.84
CA ILE A 23 -23.95 1.55 4.30
C ILE A 23 -24.61 2.87 4.68
N TYR A 24 -25.58 2.83 5.60
CA TYR A 24 -26.09 4.05 6.22
C TYR A 24 -25.08 4.60 7.23
N GLY A 25 -24.69 5.86 7.09
CA GLY A 25 -23.65 6.41 7.94
C GLY A 25 -23.04 7.71 7.48
N THR A 26 -21.88 8.03 8.05
CA THR A 26 -21.07 9.20 7.71
C THR A 26 -19.72 8.80 7.18
N LEU A 27 -19.14 9.71 6.40
CA LEU A 27 -17.83 9.61 5.82
C LEU A 27 -16.92 10.70 6.42
N ASN A 28 -15.77 10.30 6.93
CA ASN A 28 -14.70 11.21 7.31
C ASN A 28 -13.66 11.24 6.17
N VAL A 29 -13.47 12.43 5.60
CA VAL A 29 -12.62 12.64 4.42
C VAL A 29 -11.68 13.83 4.62
N SER A 30 -10.57 13.81 3.90
CA SER A 30 -9.65 14.95 3.80
C SER A 30 -10.03 15.92 2.68
N ASP A 31 -10.60 15.42 1.56
CA ASP A 31 -11.01 16.21 0.39
C ASP A 31 -12.04 15.45 -0.46
N VAL A 32 -12.60 16.08 -1.51
CA VAL A 32 -13.58 15.49 -2.43
C VAL A 32 -12.98 15.31 -3.83
N LEU A 33 -13.14 14.14 -4.46
CA LEU A 33 -12.68 13.91 -5.84
C LEU A 33 -13.57 14.64 -6.84
N SER A 34 -14.89 14.51 -6.68
CA SER A 34 -15.89 15.17 -7.53
C SER A 34 -17.24 15.17 -6.82
N THR A 35 -18.03 16.22 -7.05
CA THR A 35 -19.43 16.29 -6.61
C THR A 35 -20.33 16.51 -7.81
N THR A 36 -21.44 15.78 -7.83
CA THR A 36 -22.48 15.84 -8.87
C THR A 36 -23.85 15.76 -8.22
N ASN A 37 -24.88 16.15 -8.96
CA ASN A 37 -26.26 15.84 -8.56
C ASN A 37 -26.61 14.46 -9.09
N SER A 38 -27.29 13.67 -8.26
CA SER A 38 -27.75 12.32 -8.60
C SER A 38 -29.12 12.10 -8.01
N ASP A 39 -30.07 11.67 -8.83
CA ASP A 39 -31.46 11.49 -8.39
C ASP A 39 -31.64 10.28 -7.45
N SER A 40 -30.64 9.37 -7.42
CA SER A 40 -30.63 8.19 -6.56
C SER A 40 -29.21 7.75 -6.16
N TYR A 41 -29.12 6.86 -5.17
CA TYR A 41 -27.84 6.26 -4.79
C TYR A 41 -27.32 5.29 -5.86
N GLU A 42 -28.19 4.65 -6.66
CA GLU A 42 -27.78 3.80 -7.78
C GLU A 42 -27.11 4.61 -8.88
N SER A 43 -27.66 5.77 -9.22
CA SER A 43 -27.03 6.68 -10.18
C SER A 43 -25.67 7.18 -9.65
N CYS A 44 -25.58 7.50 -8.35
CA CYS A 44 -24.32 7.88 -7.72
C CYS A 44 -23.30 6.73 -7.73
N SER A 45 -23.77 5.49 -7.51
CA SER A 45 -22.97 4.27 -7.57
C SER A 45 -22.41 4.04 -8.98
N ASN A 46 -23.21 4.27 -10.02
CA ASN A 46 -22.76 4.16 -11.41
C ASN A 46 -21.68 5.18 -11.77
N VAL A 47 -21.75 6.40 -11.22
CA VAL A 47 -20.69 7.41 -11.37
C VAL A 47 -19.39 6.90 -10.75
N CYS A 48 -19.43 6.33 -9.54
CA CYS A 48 -18.24 5.76 -8.90
C CYS A 48 -17.71 4.51 -9.63
N LEU A 49 -18.58 3.62 -10.08
CA LEU A 49 -18.18 2.42 -10.82
C LEU A 49 -17.48 2.78 -12.13
N SER A 50 -17.99 3.79 -12.84
CA SER A 50 -17.43 4.27 -14.11
C SER A 50 -16.14 5.09 -13.95
N ASN A 51 -15.89 5.63 -12.76
CA ASN A 51 -14.67 6.37 -12.47
C ASN A 51 -13.58 5.40 -11.98
N ILE A 52 -12.48 5.33 -12.73
CA ILE A 52 -11.36 4.43 -12.41
C ILE A 52 -10.72 4.76 -11.05
N ASN A 53 -10.74 6.03 -10.62
CA ASN A 53 -10.11 6.50 -9.38
C ASN A 53 -11.06 6.48 -8.17
N CYS A 54 -12.34 6.16 -8.35
CA CYS A 54 -13.29 6.15 -7.26
C CYS A 54 -13.17 4.88 -6.42
N VAL A 55 -12.98 5.04 -5.10
CA VAL A 55 -13.08 3.96 -4.11
C VAL A 55 -14.30 4.13 -3.21
N SER A 56 -14.81 5.36 -3.05
CA SER A 56 -15.97 5.61 -2.22
C SER A 56 -16.89 6.68 -2.78
N LEU A 57 -18.15 6.63 -2.35
CA LEU A 57 -19.14 7.67 -2.58
C LEU A 57 -19.87 8.03 -1.29
N PHE A 58 -20.39 9.24 -1.26
CA PHE A 58 -21.30 9.75 -0.23
C PHE A 58 -22.51 10.39 -0.90
N TYR A 59 -23.69 9.90 -0.57
CA TYR A 59 -24.96 10.33 -1.12
C TYR A 59 -25.88 10.89 -0.03
N ILE A 60 -26.41 12.08 -0.30
CA ILE A 60 -27.36 12.78 0.59
C ILE A 60 -28.71 12.87 -0.13
N PRO A 61 -29.71 12.04 0.22
CA PRO A 61 -30.99 12.00 -0.50
C PRO A 61 -31.75 13.32 -0.50
N SER A 62 -31.71 14.08 0.61
CA SER A 62 -32.48 15.32 0.77
C SER A 62 -32.01 16.44 -0.16
N SER A 63 -30.74 16.43 -0.56
CA SER A 63 -30.16 17.41 -1.48
C SER A 63 -29.81 16.81 -2.85
N GLN A 64 -30.04 15.51 -3.05
CA GLN A 64 -29.61 14.77 -4.24
C GLN A 64 -28.10 14.92 -4.53
N SER A 65 -27.31 15.20 -3.50
CA SER A 65 -25.88 15.41 -3.64
C SER A 65 -25.14 14.09 -3.63
N CYS A 66 -24.31 13.87 -4.65
CA CYS A 66 -23.43 12.72 -4.80
C CYS A 66 -21.98 13.19 -4.86
N SER A 67 -21.20 12.84 -3.85
CA SER A 67 -19.75 13.07 -3.84
C SER A 67 -19.03 11.74 -3.99
N ILE A 68 -17.99 11.70 -4.82
CA ILE A 68 -17.10 10.54 -4.97
C ILE A 68 -15.71 10.88 -4.45
N TYR A 69 -14.96 9.84 -4.07
CA TYR A 69 -13.69 9.95 -3.38
C TYR A 69 -12.70 8.92 -3.92
N SER A 70 -11.46 9.35 -4.07
CA SER A 70 -10.32 8.46 -4.24
C SER A 70 -9.89 7.86 -2.90
N ILE A 71 -9.04 6.85 -2.96
CA ILE A 71 -8.59 6.13 -1.77
C ILE A 71 -7.89 7.03 -0.75
N TYR A 72 -7.08 7.98 -1.20
CA TYR A 72 -6.32 8.90 -0.35
C TYR A 72 -7.15 9.95 0.36
N GLN A 73 -8.42 10.07 -0.03
CA GLN A 73 -9.33 11.07 0.50
C GLN A 73 -10.21 10.52 1.61
N VAL A 74 -10.26 9.19 1.78
CA VAL A 74 -11.11 8.54 2.78
C VAL A 74 -10.29 8.22 4.02
N ASN A 75 -10.67 8.78 5.16
CA ASN A 75 -10.06 8.47 6.45
C ASN A 75 -10.82 7.34 7.15
N SER A 76 -12.14 7.49 7.27
CA SER A 76 -12.97 6.49 7.93
C SER A 76 -14.44 6.60 7.56
N TYR A 77 -15.16 5.51 7.83
CA TYR A 77 -16.59 5.35 7.71
C TYR A 77 -17.15 5.05 9.09
N ASN A 78 -18.28 5.67 9.41
CA ASN A 78 -19.00 5.39 10.66
C ASN A 78 -20.42 4.96 10.32
N LYS A 79 -20.75 3.72 10.66
CA LYS A 79 -22.08 3.16 10.50
C LYS A 79 -23.04 3.90 11.45
N ASN A 80 -24.15 4.38 10.90
CA ASN A 80 -25.24 4.94 11.68
C ASN A 80 -26.56 4.72 10.94
N ASP A 81 -27.27 3.66 11.34
CA ASP A 81 -28.54 3.24 10.72
C ASP A 81 -29.68 4.26 10.92
N SER A 82 -29.51 5.25 11.80
CA SER A 82 -30.49 6.33 12.01
C SER A 82 -30.36 7.48 11.01
N LEU A 83 -29.29 7.51 10.21
CA LEU A 83 -29.08 8.52 9.19
C LEU A 83 -29.68 8.10 7.85
N GLN A 84 -30.11 9.09 7.06
CA GLN A 84 -30.53 8.88 5.67
C GLN A 84 -29.39 9.02 4.67
N THR A 85 -28.19 9.41 5.13
CA THR A 85 -27.01 9.51 4.28
C THR A 85 -26.44 8.14 4.01
N ILE A 86 -26.01 7.94 2.76
CA ILE A 86 -25.52 6.67 2.26
C ILE A 86 -24.05 6.82 1.91
N VAL A 87 -23.24 5.92 2.45
CA VAL A 87 -21.85 5.71 2.07
C VAL A 87 -21.81 4.49 1.16
N GLY A 88 -21.14 4.60 0.01
CA GLY A 88 -20.81 3.46 -0.83
C GLY A 88 -19.31 3.21 -0.86
N ILE A 89 -18.92 1.94 -0.85
CA ILE A 89 -17.52 1.52 -0.93
C ILE A 89 -17.40 0.58 -2.11
N LYS A 90 -16.56 0.95 -3.08
CA LYS A 90 -16.20 0.07 -4.19
C LYS A 90 -15.34 -1.06 -3.61
N THR A 91 -15.57 -2.30 -4.02
CA THR A 91 -14.77 -3.46 -3.60
C THR A 91 -14.57 -4.40 -4.78
N ASN A 92 -13.51 -5.21 -4.71
CA ASN A 92 -13.33 -6.32 -5.64
C ASN A 92 -14.29 -7.44 -5.22
N SER A 93 -15.32 -7.72 -6.01
CA SER A 93 -16.19 -8.84 -5.69
C SER A 93 -15.71 -10.13 -6.31
N THR A 94 -15.56 -11.16 -5.49
CA THR A 94 -15.47 -12.55 -5.95
C THR A 94 -16.79 -13.30 -5.76
N SER A 95 -17.78 -12.71 -5.09
CA SER A 95 -19.05 -13.37 -4.75
C SER A 95 -20.26 -12.57 -5.21
N SER A 96 -21.29 -13.26 -5.71
CA SER A 96 -22.56 -12.65 -6.10
C SER A 96 -23.52 -12.45 -4.92
N THR A 97 -23.05 -12.63 -3.67
CA THR A 97 -23.88 -12.68 -2.46
C THR A 97 -23.41 -11.66 -1.43
N CYS A 98 -24.31 -10.78 -1.00
CA CYS A 98 -24.00 -9.77 0.03
C CYS A 98 -23.65 -10.42 1.38
N PRO A 99 -22.64 -9.90 2.11
CA PRO A 99 -22.32 -10.34 3.47
C PRO A 99 -23.51 -10.21 4.43
N SER A 100 -23.66 -11.17 5.35
CA SER A 100 -24.77 -11.23 6.33
C SER A 100 -24.63 -10.25 7.49
N SER A 101 -23.43 -9.75 7.75
CA SER A 101 -23.17 -8.79 8.82
C SER A 101 -22.13 -7.77 8.40
N PHE A 102 -22.10 -6.64 9.12
CA PHE A 102 -21.15 -5.54 8.87
C PHE A 102 -19.69 -5.98 9.02
N SER A 103 -19.40 -6.89 9.97
CA SER A 103 -18.06 -7.45 10.19
C SER A 103 -17.63 -8.47 9.14
N ASP A 104 -18.59 -9.03 8.38
CA ASP A 104 -18.30 -10.01 7.31
C ASP A 104 -17.99 -9.33 5.98
N ILE A 105 -18.03 -8.00 5.94
CA ILE A 105 -17.76 -7.23 4.73
C ILE A 105 -16.26 -7.19 4.49
N ASP A 106 -15.82 -7.88 3.43
CA ASP A 106 -14.48 -7.70 2.88
C ASP A 106 -14.42 -6.37 2.13
N LEU A 107 -13.87 -5.36 2.79
CA LEU A 107 -13.57 -4.05 2.22
C LEU A 107 -12.14 -4.00 1.69
N SER A 108 -11.83 -4.92 0.79
CA SER A 108 -10.62 -4.87 0.00
C SER A 108 -10.95 -4.67 -1.47
N GLY A 109 -10.00 -4.06 -2.18
CA GLY A 109 -10.10 -3.94 -3.62
C GLY A 109 -8.85 -3.34 -4.22
N ASP A 110 -8.92 -3.07 -5.52
CA ASP A 110 -7.83 -2.45 -6.26
C ASP A 110 -8.39 -1.32 -7.13
N VAL A 111 -7.74 -0.16 -7.08
CA VAL A 111 -8.02 0.94 -8.00
C VAL A 111 -6.72 1.34 -8.69
N ASN A 112 -6.69 1.16 -10.01
CA ASN A 112 -5.54 1.48 -10.85
C ASN A 112 -4.24 0.77 -10.41
N GLY A 113 -4.33 -0.49 -9.98
CA GLY A 113 -3.17 -1.25 -9.49
C GLY A 113 -2.78 -0.95 -8.03
N ILE A 114 -3.55 -0.09 -7.36
CA ILE A 114 -3.36 0.22 -5.94
C ILE A 114 -4.38 -0.56 -5.11
N ALA A 115 -3.89 -1.62 -4.48
CA ALA A 115 -4.67 -2.37 -3.51
C ALA A 115 -5.01 -1.50 -2.29
N TYR A 116 -6.23 -1.61 -1.80
CA TYR A 116 -6.65 -1.06 -0.52
C TYR A 116 -7.33 -2.13 0.32
N GLN A 117 -7.21 -1.95 1.63
CA GLN A 117 -7.92 -2.74 2.61
C GLN A 117 -8.32 -1.83 3.76
N PHE A 118 -9.62 -1.81 4.09
CA PHE A 118 -10.10 -1.10 5.25
C PHE A 118 -10.04 -2.01 6.49
N SER A 119 -9.60 -1.47 7.62
CA SER A 119 -9.73 -2.14 8.91
C SER A 119 -11.17 -2.02 9.39
N SER A 120 -11.75 -3.11 9.88
CA SER A 120 -13.15 -3.17 10.31
C SER A 120 -13.31 -3.23 11.83
N SER A 121 -14.30 -2.50 12.34
CA SER A 121 -14.89 -2.70 13.67
C SER A 121 -16.39 -2.96 13.52
N ASN A 122 -17.11 -3.19 14.62
CA ASN A 122 -18.55 -3.44 14.60
C ASN A 122 -19.38 -2.26 14.06
N SER A 123 -18.82 -1.04 14.03
CA SER A 123 -19.55 0.17 13.65
C SER A 123 -18.73 1.16 12.82
N SER A 124 -17.49 0.84 12.48
CA SER A 124 -16.66 1.70 11.67
C SER A 124 -15.72 0.91 10.80
N PHE A 125 -15.35 1.51 9.68
CA PHE A 125 -14.23 1.07 8.88
C PHE A 125 -13.24 2.22 8.82
N SER A 126 -11.95 1.96 8.97
CA SER A 126 -10.92 2.98 8.82
C SER A 126 -10.01 2.61 7.68
N TYR A 127 -9.74 3.57 6.80
CA TYR A 127 -8.62 3.45 5.90
C TYR A 127 -7.38 3.81 6.68
N GLN A 128 -6.42 2.90 6.73
CA GLN A 128 -5.12 3.27 7.26
C GLN A 128 -4.34 3.95 6.14
N THR A 129 -4.55 5.25 5.97
CA THR A 129 -3.58 6.07 5.22
C THR A 129 -2.25 6.01 5.96
N CYS A 130 -1.16 5.99 5.20
CA CYS A 130 0.15 6.14 5.80
C CYS A 130 0.23 7.47 6.57
N PRO A 131 0.94 7.53 7.72
CA PRO A 131 1.14 8.78 8.44
C PRO A 131 1.81 9.84 7.54
N ASP A 132 1.72 11.12 7.92
CA ASP A 132 2.28 12.20 7.11
C ASP A 132 3.77 12.00 6.75
N GLY A 133 4.07 12.10 5.46
CA GLY A 133 5.39 11.88 4.89
C GLY A 133 5.81 10.41 4.78
N TYR A 134 4.92 9.45 5.03
CA TYR A 134 5.12 8.06 4.67
C TYR A 134 4.45 7.76 3.32
N LYS A 135 5.12 6.95 2.51
CA LYS A 135 4.58 6.43 1.25
C LYS A 135 4.07 5.00 1.43
N GLN A 136 2.92 4.73 0.82
CA GLN A 136 2.27 3.42 0.86
C GLN A 136 2.84 2.47 -0.18
N PHE A 137 2.96 1.19 0.21
CA PHE A 137 3.37 0.08 -0.64
C PHE A 137 2.49 -1.15 -0.39
N THR A 138 2.29 -1.94 -1.44
CA THR A 138 1.59 -3.22 -1.36
C THR A 138 2.62 -4.34 -1.33
N ARG A 139 2.64 -5.12 -0.24
CA ARG A 139 3.48 -6.31 -0.06
C ARG A 139 2.62 -7.58 -0.09
N THR A 140 3.26 -8.74 -0.15
CA THR A 140 2.54 -10.03 -0.11
C THR A 140 1.66 -10.18 1.14
N ARG A 141 2.06 -9.56 2.26
CA ARG A 141 1.35 -9.65 3.55
C ARG A 141 0.44 -8.45 3.85
N GLY A 142 0.22 -7.54 2.91
CA GLY A 142 -0.69 -6.40 3.08
C GLY A 142 -0.08 -5.06 2.72
N ILE A 143 -0.68 -3.99 3.24
CA ILE A 143 -0.26 -2.61 2.98
C ILE A 143 0.76 -2.15 4.02
N TRP A 144 1.83 -1.52 3.54
CA TRP A 144 2.95 -1.03 4.35
C TRP A 144 3.23 0.44 4.06
N CYS A 145 3.73 1.15 5.06
CA CYS A 145 4.07 2.56 4.97
C CYS A 145 5.56 2.73 5.22
N MET A 146 6.27 3.37 4.29
CA MET A 146 7.71 3.58 4.36
C MET A 146 8.05 5.07 4.31
N LYS A 147 9.06 5.48 5.05
CA LYS A 147 9.57 6.85 5.07
C LYS A 147 11.09 6.83 5.14
N LEU A 148 11.75 7.72 4.40
CA LEU A 148 13.18 7.98 4.55
C LEU A 148 13.39 8.99 5.67
N TYR A 149 14.39 8.73 6.51
CA TYR A 149 14.87 9.63 7.54
C TYR A 149 16.29 10.07 7.19
N ASP A 150 16.56 11.37 7.33
CA ASP A 150 17.86 11.92 6.92
C ASP A 150 18.97 11.54 7.89
N PHE A 151 20.22 11.61 7.44
CA PHE A 151 21.37 11.27 8.29
C PHE A 151 21.63 12.27 9.42
N GLN A 152 21.04 13.47 9.36
CA GLN A 152 21.13 14.45 10.44
C GLN A 152 20.24 14.04 11.63
N THR A 153 19.19 13.28 11.34
CA THR A 153 18.23 12.76 12.31
C THR A 153 18.50 11.30 12.68
N ALA A 154 19.01 10.48 11.77
CA ALA A 154 19.31 9.07 11.99
C ALA A 154 20.82 8.80 12.24
N PRO A 155 21.20 8.11 13.32
CA PRO A 155 22.59 7.72 13.54
C PRO A 155 23.05 6.71 12.47
N ILE A 156 24.35 6.72 12.14
CA ILE A 156 25.00 5.74 11.24
C ILE A 156 24.75 4.28 11.70
N ASN A 157 24.47 4.09 12.99
CA ASN A 157 24.05 2.82 13.56
C ASN A 157 22.52 2.84 13.80
N PHE A 158 21.73 2.98 12.73
CA PHE A 158 20.27 3.03 12.89
C PHE A 158 19.79 1.60 13.19
N ASP A 159 19.44 1.32 14.44
CA ASP A 159 18.91 0.03 14.85
C ASP A 159 17.38 0.12 14.97
N SER A 160 16.75 -0.97 15.42
CA SER A 160 15.33 -0.97 15.76
C SER A 160 14.95 0.11 16.78
N THR A 161 15.89 0.57 17.61
CA THR A 161 15.68 1.60 18.62
C THR A 161 15.38 2.96 17.97
N PHE A 162 16.06 3.32 16.88
CA PHE A 162 15.76 4.57 16.18
C PHE A 162 14.32 4.59 15.62
N CYS A 163 13.95 3.56 14.85
CA CYS A 163 12.62 3.49 14.25
C CYS A 163 11.49 3.37 15.30
N SER A 164 11.79 2.78 16.47
CA SER A 164 10.80 2.65 17.54
C SER A 164 10.27 3.99 18.07
N GLN A 165 11.05 5.08 17.96
CA GLN A 165 10.62 6.44 18.34
C GLN A 165 9.45 6.94 17.49
N TYR A 166 9.28 6.37 16.29
CA TYR A 166 8.21 6.69 15.35
C TYR A 166 7.15 5.59 15.28
N SER A 167 7.14 4.64 16.23
CA SER A 167 6.31 3.43 16.14
C SER A 167 6.50 2.67 14.83
N ALA A 168 7.73 2.67 14.33
CA ALA A 168 8.13 2.02 13.09
C ALA A 168 9.25 1.00 13.34
N LEU A 169 9.59 0.22 12.31
CA LEU A 169 10.71 -0.71 12.29
C LEU A 169 11.56 -0.48 11.04
N PRO A 170 12.87 -0.80 11.08
CA PRO A 170 13.67 -0.90 9.88
C PRO A 170 12.99 -1.82 8.86
N THR A 171 13.12 -1.54 7.57
CA THR A 171 12.53 -2.41 6.54
C THR A 171 13.50 -2.68 5.41
N GLY A 172 13.36 -3.85 4.78
CA GLY A 172 13.96 -4.17 3.50
C GLY A 172 13.01 -3.87 2.35
N PHE A 173 13.30 -4.41 1.17
CA PHE A 173 12.49 -4.24 -0.04
C PHE A 173 11.77 -5.52 -0.41
N ASP A 174 10.46 -5.42 -0.63
CA ASP A 174 9.63 -6.57 -1.06
C ASP A 174 9.29 -6.55 -2.56
N ASN A 175 9.48 -5.40 -3.23
CA ASN A 175 9.21 -5.24 -4.65
C ASN A 175 10.07 -4.10 -5.27
N SER A 176 10.06 -4.01 -6.60
CA SER A 176 10.81 -3.00 -7.36
C SER A 176 10.31 -1.57 -7.19
N ASP A 177 9.05 -1.38 -6.83
CA ASP A 177 8.46 -0.05 -6.65
C ASP A 177 8.98 0.61 -5.37
N GLU A 178 9.21 -0.18 -4.32
CA GLU A 178 9.87 0.27 -3.09
C GLU A 178 11.30 0.73 -3.39
N VAL A 179 12.08 -0.03 -4.17
CA VAL A 179 13.43 0.34 -4.60
C VAL A 179 13.41 1.61 -5.45
N SER A 180 12.49 1.69 -6.42
CA SER A 180 12.35 2.84 -7.32
C SER A 180 11.99 4.12 -6.55
N TYR A 181 11.18 4.00 -5.49
CA TYR A 181 10.88 5.12 -4.62
C TYR A 181 12.11 5.62 -3.86
N ILE A 182 12.82 4.73 -3.15
CA ILE A 182 14.00 5.12 -2.38
C ILE A 182 15.06 5.75 -3.29
N THR A 183 15.36 5.11 -4.42
CA THR A 183 16.34 5.63 -5.39
C THR A 183 15.92 6.98 -5.97
N SER A 184 14.63 7.18 -6.26
CA SER A 184 14.12 8.49 -6.68
C SER A 184 14.32 9.56 -5.60
N GLU A 185 14.02 9.25 -4.33
CA GLU A 185 14.21 10.19 -3.21
C GLU A 185 15.69 10.53 -3.01
N MET A 186 16.60 9.57 -3.16
CA MET A 186 18.06 9.79 -3.09
C MET A 186 18.55 10.76 -4.17
N VAL A 187 18.00 10.66 -5.39
CA VAL A 187 18.37 11.53 -6.51
C VAL A 187 17.79 12.93 -6.35
N THR A 188 16.54 13.05 -5.93
CA THR A 188 15.82 14.34 -5.90
C THR A 188 16.09 15.16 -4.65
N ASN A 189 16.48 14.53 -3.55
CA ASN A 189 16.69 15.19 -2.27
C ASN A 189 18.16 15.10 -1.83
N SER A 190 18.82 16.26 -1.79
CA SER A 190 20.23 16.37 -1.42
C SER A 190 20.57 15.87 -0.01
N MET A 191 19.56 15.69 0.86
CA MET A 191 19.74 15.14 2.20
C MET A 191 19.97 13.62 2.21
N PHE A 192 19.73 12.93 1.08
CA PHE A 192 19.81 11.46 0.95
C PHE A 192 20.84 10.98 -0.09
N GLN A 193 21.74 11.85 -0.55
CA GLN A 193 22.62 11.62 -1.72
C GLN A 193 23.81 10.65 -1.52
N MET A 194 23.92 9.97 -0.38
CA MET A 194 25.05 9.07 -0.12
C MET A 194 24.60 7.62 -0.02
N ASP A 195 24.11 7.21 1.15
CA ASP A 195 23.70 5.85 1.41
C ASP A 195 22.36 5.85 2.15
N VAL A 196 21.50 4.86 1.89
CA VAL A 196 20.29 4.60 2.68
C VAL A 196 20.46 3.29 3.44
N GLY A 197 20.32 3.38 4.75
CA GLY A 197 20.27 2.21 5.62
C GLY A 197 18.93 1.49 5.52
N VAL A 198 18.97 0.18 5.32
CA VAL A 198 17.78 -0.70 5.29
C VAL A 198 17.94 -1.85 6.28
N ASP A 199 16.84 -2.52 6.60
CA ASP A 199 16.88 -3.68 7.50
C ASP A 199 17.85 -4.76 6.99
N GLY A 200 18.20 -5.71 7.84
CA GLY A 200 18.92 -6.92 7.47
C GLY A 200 20.27 -7.03 8.15
N LEU A 201 20.43 -8.12 8.89
CA LEU A 201 21.65 -8.52 9.56
C LEU A 201 22.33 -9.61 8.76
N ARG A 202 23.64 -9.53 8.63
CA ARG A 202 24.43 -10.63 8.10
C ARG A 202 24.22 -11.86 8.98
N SER A 203 23.89 -13.00 8.37
CA SER A 203 23.62 -14.22 9.12
C SER A 203 24.87 -14.69 9.87
N SER A 204 24.65 -15.46 10.94
CA SER A 204 25.76 -16.01 11.74
C SER A 204 26.67 -16.97 10.96
N SER A 205 26.15 -17.58 9.89
CA SER A 205 26.90 -18.46 8.98
C SER A 205 27.93 -17.66 8.18
N CYS A 206 27.56 -16.46 7.69
CA CYS A 206 28.46 -15.56 7.00
C CYS A 206 29.39 -14.80 7.95
N TYR A 207 28.96 -14.50 9.16
CA TYR A 207 29.78 -13.77 10.13
C TYR A 207 31.14 -14.44 10.42
N ASN A 208 31.14 -15.77 10.51
CA ASN A 208 32.34 -16.57 10.77
C ASN A 208 32.99 -17.12 9.49
N SER A 209 32.43 -16.82 8.32
CA SER A 209 32.94 -17.34 7.05
C SER A 209 34.27 -16.70 6.67
N THR A 210 35.12 -17.47 5.99
CA THR A 210 36.31 -16.96 5.30
C THR A 210 36.00 -16.50 3.88
N ASP A 211 34.80 -16.80 3.39
CA ASP A 211 34.30 -16.31 2.12
C ASP A 211 34.04 -14.80 2.20
N ILE A 212 34.83 -14.03 1.46
CA ILE A 212 34.72 -12.57 1.40
C ILE A 212 33.46 -12.10 0.64
N TRP A 213 32.77 -13.01 -0.04
CA TRP A 213 31.57 -12.76 -0.84
C TRP A 213 30.30 -13.38 -0.24
N CYS A 214 30.36 -13.85 1.00
CA CYS A 214 29.21 -14.47 1.65
C CYS A 214 28.04 -13.47 1.71
N ASP A 215 26.93 -13.79 1.07
CA ASP A 215 25.79 -12.89 0.85
C ASP A 215 24.50 -13.40 1.53
N ASP A 216 24.65 -13.92 2.74
CA ASP A 216 23.53 -14.40 3.54
C ASP A 216 23.14 -13.34 4.57
N PHE A 217 21.95 -12.79 4.40
CA PHE A 217 21.37 -11.76 5.25
C PHE A 217 19.97 -12.17 5.68
N GLU A 218 19.66 -11.89 6.94
CA GLU A 218 18.37 -12.16 7.55
C GLU A 218 17.75 -10.82 7.96
N TRP A 219 16.51 -10.59 7.55
CA TRP A 219 15.74 -9.44 8.04
C TRP A 219 15.54 -9.54 9.55
N THR A 220 15.63 -8.43 10.27
CA THR A 220 15.41 -8.43 11.73
C THR A 220 13.94 -8.60 12.09
N ASN A 221 13.05 -8.43 11.13
CA ASN A 221 11.62 -8.63 11.26
C ASN A 221 11.06 -9.49 10.13
N ASN A 222 9.83 -9.96 10.32
CA ASN A 222 9.10 -10.81 9.39
C ASN A 222 8.21 -10.00 8.42
N TYR A 223 8.52 -8.73 8.15
CA TYR A 223 7.69 -7.87 7.31
C TYR A 223 8.22 -7.67 5.89
N THR A 224 9.45 -8.11 5.64
CA THR A 224 10.01 -8.23 4.29
C THR A 224 10.02 -9.72 3.93
N SER A 225 9.38 -10.07 2.83
CA SER A 225 9.09 -11.46 2.49
C SER A 225 10.31 -12.17 1.91
N TYR A 226 11.17 -11.44 1.18
CA TYR A 226 12.33 -12.02 0.51
C TYR A 226 13.45 -10.98 0.24
N PRO A 227 14.74 -11.34 0.35
CA PRO A 227 15.87 -10.50 -0.07
C PRO A 227 16.04 -10.44 -1.60
N MET A 228 14.94 -10.25 -2.35
CA MET A 228 14.94 -10.35 -3.82
C MET A 228 15.50 -9.12 -4.55
N PHE A 229 15.91 -8.07 -3.85
CA PHE A 229 16.28 -6.79 -4.47
C PHE A 229 17.59 -6.20 -3.97
N ILE A 230 18.45 -7.03 -3.37
CA ILE A 230 19.78 -6.59 -2.98
C ILE A 230 20.68 -6.66 -4.23
N ASN A 231 21.03 -5.49 -4.76
CA ASN A 231 22.04 -5.39 -5.82
C ASN A 231 23.29 -4.72 -5.25
N TRP A 232 24.34 -5.51 -5.07
CA TRP A 232 25.56 -5.01 -4.49
C TRP A 232 26.35 -4.15 -5.48
N SER A 233 26.77 -2.98 -5.01
CA SER A 233 27.82 -2.22 -5.69
C SER A 233 29.10 -3.05 -5.79
N PRO A 234 29.98 -2.80 -6.78
CA PRO A 234 31.25 -3.52 -6.93
C PRO A 234 32.02 -3.59 -5.61
N ASN A 235 32.53 -4.79 -5.29
CA ASN A 235 33.22 -5.13 -4.04
C ASN A 235 32.35 -5.26 -2.79
N ASN A 236 31.01 -5.22 -2.91
CA ASN A 236 30.08 -5.56 -1.84
C ASN A 236 29.39 -6.92 -2.08
N PRO A 237 28.92 -7.60 -1.02
CA PRO A 237 29.00 -7.22 0.39
C PRO A 237 30.40 -7.46 0.95
N SER A 238 31.14 -6.39 1.31
CA SER A 238 32.53 -6.52 1.74
C SER A 238 32.63 -6.87 3.23
N ARG A 239 33.69 -7.58 3.62
CA ARG A 239 34.03 -7.85 5.03
C ARG A 239 34.62 -6.63 5.77
N TRP A 240 34.98 -5.56 5.04
CA TRP A 240 36.03 -4.60 5.44
C TRP A 240 35.52 -3.19 5.76
N ILE A 241 34.48 -3.07 6.59
CA ILE A 241 34.24 -1.79 7.27
C ILE A 241 34.36 -1.96 8.79
N SER A 242 35.17 -1.08 9.38
CA SER A 242 35.58 -1.08 10.79
C SER A 242 34.39 -1.19 11.73
N GLY A 243 34.22 -2.38 12.33
CA GLY A 243 33.51 -2.64 13.60
C GLY A 243 32.00 -2.41 13.67
N LEU A 244 31.45 -1.40 13.00
CA LEU A 244 30.12 -0.86 13.26
C LEU A 244 29.14 -1.04 12.09
N GLN A 245 29.62 -1.00 10.84
CA GLN A 245 28.80 -1.25 9.63
C GLN A 245 28.70 -2.74 9.23
N LYS A 246 29.18 -3.65 10.08
CA LYS A 246 29.32 -5.08 9.74
C LYS A 246 27.99 -5.81 9.50
N ASN A 247 26.88 -5.21 9.92
CA ASN A 247 25.61 -5.91 10.10
C ASN A 247 24.43 -5.21 9.42
N GLN A 248 24.64 -4.22 8.55
CA GLN A 248 23.50 -3.49 7.96
C GLN A 248 23.67 -3.36 6.45
N LEU A 249 22.55 -3.46 5.74
CA LEU A 249 22.48 -3.25 4.31
C LEU A 249 22.46 -1.74 4.03
N LEU A 250 23.41 -1.29 3.21
CA LEU A 250 23.46 0.06 2.68
C LEU A 250 23.16 0.01 1.18
N LEU A 251 22.21 0.83 0.75
CA LEU A 251 22.01 1.11 -0.67
C LEU A 251 22.80 2.35 -1.06
N ASN A 252 23.54 2.23 -2.18
CA ASN A 252 24.32 3.29 -2.82
C ASN A 252 23.76 3.58 -4.22
#